data_AF-X1DLQ5-F1
#
_entry.id   AF-X1DLQ5-F1
#
_cell.length_a   1.000
_cell.length_b   1.000
_cell.length_c   1.000
_cell.angle_alpha   90.00
_cell.angle_beta   90.00
_cell.angle_gamma   90.00
#
_symmetry.space_group_name_H-M   'P 1'
#
loop_
_entity.id
_entity.type
_entity.pdbx_description
1 polymer ?
#
loop_
_entity_poly.entity_id
_entity_poly.type
_entity_poly.pdbx_seq_one_letter_code
_entity_poly.pdbx_strand_id
1 'polypeptide(L)'
;EITVSLTVNGSAAIMIAMYLAMAEKRGYDISKLRGTAQNDILKEFIGRGTWIFPVEPSIKLVADTIEYCANNAPKYSPVSVCGYHIRESGADPAQEMAYGFVIAKAYTDLVLERGLDVDEFASRLSFNFNIYGNIFEQVAKFRAGRGLWAK
;
A
#
# COMPACT_ATOMS: atom_id res chain seq x y z
N GLU A 1 14.79 -15.21 10.16
CA GLU A 1 14.47 -13.90 9.57
C GLU A 1 12.98 -13.65 9.79
N ILE A 2 12.57 -12.46 10.24
CA ILE A 2 11.15 -12.12 10.53
C ILE A 2 10.82 -10.82 9.81
N THR A 3 9.63 -10.75 9.21
CA THR A 3 9.05 -9.53 8.62
C THR A 3 7.79 -9.14 9.38
N VAL A 4 7.60 -7.85 9.66
CA VAL A 4 6.43 -7.36 10.40
C VAL A 4 5.46 -6.64 9.45
N SER A 5 4.19 -7.01 9.48
CA SER A 5 3.13 -6.34 8.74
C SER A 5 2.21 -5.57 9.69
N LEU A 6 1.96 -4.29 9.40
CA LEU A 6 1.10 -3.40 10.16
C LEU A 6 -0.18 -3.11 9.37
N THR A 7 -1.31 -3.63 9.84
CA THR A 7 -2.63 -3.27 9.29
C THR A 7 -3.10 -1.95 9.90
N VAL A 8 -2.52 -0.85 9.42
CA VAL A 8 -2.80 0.52 9.88
C VAL A 8 -2.95 1.45 8.66
N ASN A 9 -3.86 2.44 8.75
CA ASN A 9 -4.13 3.39 7.66
C ASN A 9 -4.21 4.85 8.16
N GLY A 10 -5.30 5.26 8.82
CA GLY A 10 -5.46 6.66 9.26
C GLY A 10 -4.30 7.21 10.11
N SER A 11 -3.64 6.36 10.90
CA SER A 11 -2.45 6.70 11.70
C SER A 11 -1.15 6.07 11.17
N ALA A 12 -1.12 5.61 9.92
CA ALA A 12 -0.03 4.79 9.38
C ALA A 12 1.33 5.50 9.40
N ALA A 13 1.39 6.78 9.00
CA ALA A 13 2.64 7.55 9.02
C ALA A 13 3.28 7.57 10.43
N ILE A 14 2.45 7.75 11.46
CA ILE A 14 2.90 7.76 12.86
C ILE A 14 3.37 6.37 13.29
N MET A 15 2.60 5.32 12.96
CA MET A 15 2.95 3.95 13.34
C MET A 15 4.21 3.44 12.63
N ILE A 16 4.42 3.82 11.36
CA ILE A 16 5.65 3.53 10.63
C ILE A 16 6.83 4.23 11.32
N ALA A 17 6.71 5.53 11.62
CA ALA A 17 7.76 6.27 12.32
C ALA A 17 8.12 5.64 13.68
N MET A 18 7.11 5.27 14.49
CA MET A 18 7.33 4.59 15.77
C MET A 18 8.01 3.21 15.59
N TYR A 19 7.65 2.46 14.54
CA TYR A 19 8.26 1.17 14.25
C TYR A 19 9.74 1.30 13.86
N LEU A 20 10.07 2.26 12.99
CA LEU A 20 11.45 2.53 12.57
C LEU A 20 12.31 3.05 13.74
N ALA A 21 11.82 4.02 14.50
CA ALA A 21 12.53 4.53 15.68
C ALA A 21 12.77 3.44 16.75
N MET A 22 11.81 2.52 16.92
CA MET A 22 11.99 1.37 17.80
C MET A 22 13.08 0.43 17.28
N ALA A 23 13.14 0.19 15.97
CA ALA A 23 14.18 -0.62 15.36
C ALA A 23 15.58 -0.01 15.56
N GLU A 24 15.73 1.29 15.33
CA GLU A 24 16.97 2.04 15.58
C GLU A 24 17.38 1.98 17.05
N LYS A 25 16.44 2.19 17.98
CA LYS A 25 16.70 2.10 19.43
C LYS A 25 17.19 0.72 19.85
N ARG A 26 16.83 -0.35 19.12
CA ARG A 26 17.31 -1.71 19.35
C ARG A 26 18.61 -2.03 18.61
N GLY A 27 19.20 -1.07 17.91
CA GLY A 27 20.45 -1.22 17.16
C GLY A 27 20.28 -1.91 15.80
N TYR A 28 19.06 -1.98 15.25
CA TYR A 28 18.85 -2.52 13.91
C TYR A 28 19.14 -1.47 12.83
N ASP A 29 19.74 -1.94 11.74
CA ASP A 29 19.96 -1.17 10.52
C ASP A 29 18.64 -1.03 9.73
N ILE A 30 18.05 0.18 9.74
CA ILE A 30 16.77 0.48 9.08
C ILE A 30 16.82 0.24 7.57
N SER A 31 17.99 0.38 6.93
CA SER A 31 18.14 0.14 5.50
C SER A 31 17.93 -1.33 5.11
N LYS A 32 18.06 -2.24 6.10
CA LYS A 32 17.86 -3.68 5.95
C LYS A 32 16.51 -4.15 6.48
N LEU A 33 15.73 -3.29 7.13
CA LEU A 33 14.48 -3.67 7.77
C LEU A 33 13.42 -4.02 6.72
N ARG A 34 12.80 -5.18 6.90
CA ARG A 34 11.72 -5.68 6.03
C ARG A 34 10.42 -5.66 6.79
N GLY A 35 9.41 -5.04 6.21
CA GLY A 35 8.08 -4.97 6.76
C GLY A 35 7.14 -4.29 5.79
N THR A 36 5.85 -4.29 6.13
CA THR A 36 4.81 -3.69 5.30
C THR A 36 3.85 -2.90 6.19
N ALA A 37 3.44 -1.72 5.76
CA ALA A 37 2.24 -1.07 6.29
C ALA A 37 1.14 -1.12 5.23
N GLN A 38 -0.12 -1.23 5.67
CA GLN A 38 -1.23 -1.17 4.72
C GLN A 38 -1.31 0.22 4.09
N ASN A 39 -1.45 1.28 4.89
CA ASN A 39 -1.31 2.68 4.49
C ASN A 39 -2.01 3.03 3.16
N ASP A 40 -3.14 2.40 2.91
CA ASP A 40 -3.96 2.67 1.73
C ASP A 40 -5.16 3.47 2.22
N ILE A 41 -5.07 4.79 2.13
CA ILE A 41 -6.10 5.67 2.69
C ILE A 41 -7.31 5.81 1.77
N LEU A 42 -7.14 5.68 0.45
CA LEU A 42 -8.24 5.77 -0.54
C LEU A 42 -9.27 4.66 -0.33
N LYS A 43 -8.84 3.41 -0.10
CA LYS A 43 -9.79 2.33 0.21
C LYS A 43 -10.51 2.51 1.55
N GLU A 44 -9.97 3.33 2.47
CA GLU A 44 -10.71 3.69 3.69
C GLU A 44 -11.99 4.46 3.33
N PHE A 45 -11.88 5.47 2.47
CA PHE A 45 -13.02 6.26 1.99
C PHE A 45 -14.03 5.44 1.18
N ILE A 46 -13.56 4.41 0.48
CA ILE A 46 -14.41 3.60 -0.40
C ILE A 46 -15.15 2.48 0.38
N GLY A 47 -14.49 1.81 1.34
CA GLY A 47 -15.06 0.58 1.91
C GLY A 47 -14.75 0.24 3.37
N ARG A 48 -13.80 0.91 4.04
CA ARG A 48 -13.34 0.48 5.39
C ARG A 48 -13.63 1.46 6.54
N GLY A 49 -13.67 2.77 6.30
CA GLY A 49 -14.21 3.71 7.29
C GLY A 49 -13.24 4.24 8.36
N THR A 50 -11.92 3.99 8.28
CA THR A 50 -10.96 4.35 9.37
C THR A 50 -10.00 5.49 9.01
N TRP A 51 -10.44 6.47 8.22
CA TRP A 51 -9.68 7.68 7.94
C TRP A 51 -9.77 8.69 9.10
N ILE A 52 -8.75 9.56 9.24
CA ILE A 52 -8.71 10.62 10.26
C ILE A 52 -8.82 12.00 9.59
N PHE A 53 -8.11 12.19 8.48
CA PHE A 53 -8.04 13.46 7.77
C PHE A 53 -8.88 13.43 6.48
N PRO A 54 -9.18 14.60 5.87
CA PRO A 54 -9.74 14.66 4.51
C PRO A 54 -8.86 13.96 3.47
N VAL A 55 -9.37 13.80 2.25
CA VAL A 55 -8.74 13.00 1.19
C VAL A 55 -7.36 13.52 0.81
N GLU A 56 -7.23 14.81 0.50
CA GLU A 56 -5.98 15.41 0.03
C GLU A 56 -4.83 15.33 1.06
N PRO A 57 -5.01 15.76 2.33
CA PRO A 57 -3.94 15.61 3.33
C PRO A 57 -3.63 14.15 3.65
N SER A 58 -4.62 13.25 3.53
CA SER A 58 -4.43 11.82 3.70
C SER A 58 -3.52 11.22 2.63
N ILE A 59 -3.80 11.48 1.35
CA ILE A 59 -2.98 10.97 0.24
C ILE A 59 -1.58 11.61 0.28
N LYS A 60 -1.48 12.88 0.70
CA LYS A 60 -0.18 13.54 0.92
C LYS A 60 0.69 12.74 1.92
N LEU A 61 0.13 12.31 3.05
CA LEU A 61 0.86 11.50 4.03
C LEU A 61 1.31 10.15 3.47
N VAL A 62 0.51 9.52 2.61
CA VAL A 62 0.92 8.30 1.91
C VAL A 62 2.16 8.56 1.06
N ALA A 63 2.16 9.63 0.24
CA ALA A 63 3.33 10.00 -0.56
C ALA A 63 4.56 10.35 0.31
N ASP A 64 4.37 11.10 1.41
CA ASP A 64 5.46 11.42 2.36
C ASP A 64 6.12 10.13 2.91
N THR A 65 5.31 9.11 3.23
CA THR A 65 5.85 7.82 3.72
C THR A 65 6.52 6.99 2.63
N ILE A 66 6.06 7.06 1.39
CA ILE A 66 6.72 6.40 0.24
C ILE A 66 8.10 6.99 0.03
N GLU A 67 8.17 8.32 -0.08
CA GLU A 67 9.39 9.09 -0.28
C GLU A 67 10.39 8.87 0.86
N TYR A 68 9.93 8.89 2.11
CA TYR A 68 10.79 8.62 3.26
C TYR A 68 11.38 7.20 3.20
N CYS A 69 10.56 6.19 2.89
CA CYS A 69 11.03 4.80 2.85
C CYS A 69 11.98 4.56 1.68
N ALA A 70 11.75 5.15 0.51
CA ALA A 70 12.68 5.06 -0.62
C ALA A 70 14.09 5.55 -0.23
N ASN A 71 14.16 6.67 0.48
CA ASN A 71 15.43 7.30 0.86
C ASN A 71 16.11 6.65 2.09
N ASN A 72 15.34 6.18 3.08
CA ASN A 72 15.88 5.80 4.40
C ASN A 72 15.65 4.34 4.78
N ALA A 73 14.57 3.73 4.30
CA ALA A 73 14.17 2.36 4.63
C ALA A 73 13.80 1.56 3.37
N PRO A 74 14.72 1.42 2.38
CA PRO A 74 14.41 0.95 1.02
C PRO A 74 13.90 -0.49 0.94
N LYS A 75 13.98 -1.27 2.03
CA LYS A 75 13.43 -2.63 2.11
C LYS A 75 12.06 -2.70 2.78
N TYR A 76 11.56 -1.60 3.33
CA TYR A 76 10.22 -1.49 3.89
C TYR A 76 9.21 -1.19 2.78
N SER A 77 8.03 -1.81 2.84
CA SER A 77 6.90 -1.56 1.95
C SER A 77 5.93 -0.59 2.62
N PRO A 78 5.99 0.72 2.31
CA PRO A 78 5.20 1.73 3.00
C PRO A 78 3.71 1.68 2.66
N VAL A 79 3.32 0.98 1.59
CA VAL A 79 1.93 0.88 1.12
C VAL A 79 1.62 -0.54 0.63
N SER A 80 0.45 -1.04 1.02
CA SER A 80 -0.20 -2.23 0.48
C SER A 80 -1.60 -1.87 0.01
N VAL A 81 -1.71 -1.65 -1.30
CA VAL A 81 -2.96 -1.28 -1.98
C VAL A 81 -3.96 -2.42 -1.82
N CYS A 82 -5.14 -2.11 -1.29
CA CYS A 82 -6.01 -3.12 -0.73
C CYS A 82 -7.40 -3.11 -1.39
N GLY A 83 -7.56 -3.96 -2.41
CA GLY A 83 -8.86 -4.29 -2.98
C GLY A 83 -9.71 -5.19 -2.07
N TYR A 84 -9.10 -5.89 -1.10
CA TYR A 84 -9.82 -6.82 -0.21
C TYR A 84 -11.04 -6.18 0.45
N HIS A 85 -10.89 -5.01 1.07
CA HIS A 85 -12.00 -4.37 1.78
C HIS A 85 -13.06 -3.84 0.82
N ILE A 86 -12.66 -3.37 -0.36
CA ILE A 86 -13.59 -2.92 -1.40
C ILE A 86 -14.45 -4.09 -1.90
N ARG A 87 -13.85 -5.28 -2.05
CA ARG A 87 -14.57 -6.52 -2.35
C ARG A 87 -15.54 -6.90 -1.24
N GLU A 88 -15.13 -6.84 0.02
CA GLU A 88 -16.01 -7.11 1.16
C GLU A 88 -17.16 -6.09 1.28
N SER A 89 -17.00 -4.88 0.74
CA SER A 89 -18.06 -3.87 0.63
C SER A 89 -19.03 -4.10 -0.56
N GLY A 90 -18.86 -5.18 -1.32
CA GLY A 90 -19.79 -5.60 -2.38
C GLY A 90 -19.31 -5.42 -3.82
N ALA A 91 -18.06 -4.98 -4.04
CA ALA A 91 -17.51 -4.89 -5.39
C ALA A 91 -17.36 -6.27 -6.03
N ASP A 92 -17.58 -6.40 -7.35
CA ASP A 92 -17.28 -7.62 -8.10
C ASP A 92 -15.75 -7.85 -8.28
N PRO A 93 -15.30 -9.04 -8.73
CA PRO A 93 -13.87 -9.31 -8.91
C PRO A 93 -13.14 -8.38 -9.90
N ALA A 94 -13.83 -7.86 -10.92
CA ALA A 94 -13.26 -6.94 -11.88
C ALA A 94 -13.16 -5.52 -11.29
N GLN A 95 -14.19 -5.08 -10.58
CA GLN A 95 -14.23 -3.82 -9.84
C GLN A 95 -13.14 -3.78 -8.76
N GLU A 96 -12.97 -4.85 -7.99
CA GLU A 96 -11.90 -4.98 -7.00
C GLU A 96 -10.52 -4.69 -7.62
N MET A 97 -10.22 -5.34 -8.75
CA MET A 97 -8.93 -5.17 -9.44
C MET A 97 -8.78 -3.76 -10.01
N ALA A 98 -9.84 -3.24 -10.66
CA ALA A 98 -9.85 -1.91 -11.25
C ALA A 98 -9.63 -0.81 -10.20
N TYR A 99 -10.33 -0.88 -9.07
CA TYR A 99 -10.15 0.08 -7.97
C TYR A 99 -8.74 -0.03 -7.37
N GLY A 100 -8.22 -1.25 -7.17
CA GLY A 100 -6.84 -1.44 -6.75
C GLY A 100 -5.84 -0.74 -7.67
N PHE A 101 -5.98 -0.87 -8.99
CA PHE A 101 -5.07 -0.22 -9.94
C PHE A 101 -5.21 1.30 -9.97
N VAL A 102 -6.44 1.83 -9.90
CA VAL A 102 -6.65 3.28 -9.87
C VAL A 102 -6.07 3.89 -8.60
N ILE A 103 -6.20 3.22 -7.45
CA ILE A 103 -5.58 3.64 -6.18
C ILE A 103 -4.05 3.62 -6.29
N ALA A 104 -3.48 2.52 -6.79
CA ALA A 104 -2.03 2.40 -6.98
C ALA A 104 -1.49 3.48 -7.93
N LYS A 105 -2.20 3.75 -9.02
CA LYS A 105 -1.88 4.83 -9.96
C LYS A 105 -1.92 6.19 -9.28
N ALA A 106 -2.97 6.49 -8.50
CA ALA A 106 -3.08 7.77 -7.81
C ALA A 106 -1.92 8.05 -6.85
N TYR A 107 -1.46 7.03 -6.11
CA TYR A 107 -0.26 7.17 -5.27
C TYR A 107 1.02 7.31 -6.10
N THR A 108 1.14 6.54 -7.18
CA THR A 108 2.30 6.57 -8.08
C THR A 108 2.43 7.94 -8.75
N ASP A 109 1.35 8.47 -9.33
CA ASP A 109 1.32 9.79 -9.98
C ASP A 109 1.77 10.88 -9.01
N LEU A 110 1.23 10.90 -7.78
CA LEU A 110 1.59 11.91 -6.78
C LEU A 110 3.07 11.84 -6.36
N VAL A 111 3.64 10.64 -6.31
CA VAL A 111 5.06 10.45 -5.97
C VAL A 111 5.96 10.85 -7.14
N LEU A 112 5.56 10.56 -8.38
CA LEU A 112 6.25 11.01 -9.59
C LEU A 112 6.25 12.53 -9.72
N GLU A 113 5.12 13.19 -9.39
CA GLU A 113 5.01 14.66 -9.38
C GLU A 113 5.98 15.33 -8.40
N ARG A 114 6.43 14.59 -7.37
CA ARG A 114 7.46 15.03 -6.40
C ARG A 114 8.89 14.78 -6.85
N GLY A 115 9.08 14.14 -8.01
CA GLY A 115 10.39 13.91 -8.62
C GLY A 115 11.10 12.62 -8.19
N LEU A 116 10.41 11.72 -7.48
CA LEU A 116 10.96 10.40 -7.15
C LEU A 116 10.83 9.47 -8.37
N ASP A 117 11.92 8.80 -8.77
CA ASP A 117 11.88 7.89 -9.92
C ASP A 117 11.05 6.64 -9.59
N VAL A 118 10.30 6.13 -10.57
CA VAL A 118 9.44 4.95 -10.39
C VAL A 118 10.21 3.74 -9.86
N ASP A 119 11.45 3.55 -10.29
CA ASP A 119 12.28 2.41 -9.89
C ASP A 119 12.71 2.47 -8.41
N GLU A 120 12.69 3.65 -7.80
CA GLU A 120 13.05 3.84 -6.39
C GLU A 120 11.98 3.32 -5.43
N PHE A 121 10.70 3.26 -5.85
CA PHE A 121 9.61 2.86 -4.96
C PHE A 121 8.68 1.77 -5.51
N ALA A 122 8.57 1.58 -6.82
CA ALA A 122 7.59 0.66 -7.40
C ALA A 122 7.77 -0.79 -6.91
N SER A 123 9.03 -1.22 -6.70
CA SER A 123 9.33 -2.56 -6.15
C SER A 123 8.82 -2.78 -4.72
N ARG A 124 8.41 -1.71 -4.02
CA ARG A 124 7.89 -1.74 -2.66
C ARG A 124 6.37 -1.64 -2.60
N LEU A 125 5.71 -1.23 -3.68
CA LEU A 125 4.26 -1.28 -3.79
C LEU A 125 3.80 -2.73 -3.78
N SER A 126 2.85 -3.04 -2.91
CA SER A 126 2.24 -4.37 -2.79
C SER A 126 0.74 -4.28 -2.92
N PHE A 127 0.10 -5.41 -3.21
CA PHE A 127 -1.35 -5.52 -3.33
C PHE A 127 -1.92 -6.56 -2.37
N ASN A 128 -3.11 -6.29 -1.85
CA ASN A 128 -3.90 -7.21 -1.04
C ASN A 128 -5.32 -7.31 -1.61
N PHE A 129 -5.61 -8.44 -2.24
CA PHE A 129 -6.90 -8.75 -2.86
C PHE A 129 -7.54 -9.96 -2.19
N ASN A 130 -8.85 -9.97 -2.14
CA ASN A 130 -9.71 -10.99 -1.59
C ASN A 130 -9.75 -12.26 -2.48
N ILE A 131 -10.17 -13.38 -1.88
CA ILE A 131 -10.47 -14.62 -2.57
C ILE A 131 -11.82 -15.11 -2.05
N TYR A 132 -12.87 -14.94 -2.87
CA TYR A 132 -14.21 -15.39 -2.51
C TYR A 132 -15.03 -15.76 -3.76
N GLY A 133 -15.86 -16.80 -3.65
CA GLY A 133 -16.75 -17.25 -4.71
C GLY A 133 -16.10 -18.23 -5.69
N ASN A 134 -16.24 -17.97 -6.99
CA ASN A 134 -15.81 -18.91 -8.04
C ASN A 134 -14.29 -19.00 -8.13
N ILE A 135 -13.73 -20.19 -7.85
CA ILE A 135 -12.28 -20.43 -7.84
C ILE A 135 -11.61 -20.13 -9.20
N PHE A 136 -12.25 -20.43 -10.33
CA PHE A 136 -11.68 -20.18 -11.65
C PHE A 136 -11.64 -18.69 -11.97
N GLU A 137 -12.68 -17.95 -11.57
CA GLU A 137 -12.70 -16.50 -11.68
C GLU A 137 -11.62 -15.86 -10.80
N GLN A 138 -11.42 -16.34 -9.57
CA GLN A 138 -10.34 -15.84 -8.71
C GLN A 138 -8.96 -16.09 -9.32
N VAL A 139 -8.71 -17.31 -9.84
CA VAL A 139 -7.45 -17.62 -10.55
C VAL A 139 -7.27 -16.72 -11.78
N ALA A 140 -8.33 -16.51 -12.56
CA ALA A 140 -8.29 -15.62 -13.73
C ALA A 140 -8.00 -14.17 -13.32
N LYS A 141 -8.68 -13.65 -12.28
CA LYS A 141 -8.49 -12.32 -11.71
C LYS A 141 -7.02 -12.08 -11.38
N PHE A 142 -6.39 -12.97 -10.60
CA PHE A 142 -4.98 -12.79 -10.22
C PHE A 142 -4.01 -12.88 -11.40
N ARG A 143 -4.27 -13.76 -12.37
CA ARG A 143 -3.43 -13.87 -13.58
C ARG A 143 -3.56 -12.64 -14.47
N ALA A 144 -4.78 -12.21 -14.74
CA ALA A 144 -5.06 -11.00 -15.52
C ALA A 144 -4.51 -9.76 -14.81
N GLY A 145 -4.71 -9.65 -13.51
CA GLY A 145 -4.23 -8.54 -12.70
C GLY A 145 -2.72 -8.33 -12.82
N ARG A 146 -1.91 -9.38 -12.66
CA ARG A 146 -0.45 -9.25 -12.86
C ARG A 146 -0.08 -8.81 -14.27
N GLY A 147 -0.76 -9.34 -15.29
CA GLY A 147 -0.50 -8.97 -16.69
C GLY A 147 -0.96 -7.56 -17.06
N LEU A 148 -1.97 -7.02 -16.36
CA LEU A 148 -2.44 -5.65 -16.53
C LEU A 148 -1.57 -4.65 -15.77
N TRP A 149 -1.16 -4.96 -14.54
CA TRP A 149 -0.28 -4.10 -13.76
C TRP A 149 1.11 -3.92 -14.37
N ALA A 150 1.60 -4.94 -15.10
CA ALA A 150 2.89 -4.89 -15.78
C ALA A 150 2.87 -4.05 -17.09
N LYS A 151 1.69 -3.68 -17.60
CA LYS A 151 1.53 -2.87 -18.81
C LYS A 151 1.35 -1.41 -18.45
#